data_AF-A0A2E3WVH4-F1
#
_entry.id   AF-A0A2E3WVH4-F1
#
_cell.length_a   1.000
_cell.length_b   1.000
_cell.length_c   1.000
_cell.angle_alpha   90.00
_cell.angle_beta   90.00
_cell.angle_gamma   90.00
#
_symmetry.space_group_name_H-M   'P 1'
#
loop_
_entity.id
_entity.type
_entity.pdbx_description
1 polymer ?
#
loop_
_entity_poly.entity_id
_entity_poly.type
_entity_poly.pdbx_seq_one_letter_code
_entity_poly.pdbx_strand_id
1 'polypeptide(L)'
;MEIYMCPNCEKKLSLKKSFLVLSVVALGLFGMESYASGTQGGHDHSKMNHSKMDHSKMKKGDRKSLSEAAKKSVVSALEANEALHSSFFKYDAKAVESNAMKLKKAIDAIEDKDVAKLLSFSKTKLSEIKASNDRETNNKNYHLVSMALIHIVNKYDVGSKYNAYSCPMVKKKWVQNSSKMAKVHNPYAPNMPHCGSQDSHH
;
A
#
# COMPACT_ATOMS: atom_id res chain seq x y z
N MET A 1 18.71 48.43 23.43
CA MET A 1 17.65 48.65 24.43
C MET A 1 16.35 48.67 23.67
N GLU A 2 15.61 47.57 23.61
CA GLU A 2 14.67 47.13 24.68
C GLU A 2 13.54 48.17 24.83
N ILE A 3 12.24 47.87 24.82
CA ILE A 3 11.50 46.63 25.07
C ILE A 3 10.02 46.90 24.68
N TYR A 4 9.39 45.89 24.05
CA TYR A 4 8.01 45.42 24.22
C TYR A 4 6.78 46.28 23.85
N MET A 5 6.08 45.76 22.83
CA MET A 5 4.63 45.55 22.89
C MET A 5 4.26 44.64 24.08
N CYS A 6 3.25 45.01 24.85
CA CYS A 6 2.12 44.10 25.12
C CYS A 6 0.87 44.85 25.61
N PRO A 7 -0.32 44.37 25.25
CA PRO A 7 -1.51 45.18 25.07
C PRO A 7 -2.47 45.12 26.25
N ASN A 8 -3.40 46.06 26.19
CA ASN A 8 -4.46 46.31 27.15
C ASN A 8 -5.33 45.06 27.37
N CYS A 9 -5.65 44.88 28.64
CA CYS A 9 -6.35 43.77 29.25
C CYS A 9 -7.85 44.06 29.19
N GLU A 10 -8.64 43.26 28.46
CA GLU A 10 -10.09 43.24 28.65
C GLU A 10 -10.56 41.86 29.10
N LYS A 11 -11.15 41.87 30.28
CA LYS A 11 -11.71 40.73 31.00
C LYS A 11 -13.11 40.44 30.46
N LYS A 12 -13.41 39.18 30.18
CA LYS A 12 -14.73 38.59 30.52
C LYS A 12 -14.56 37.16 31.02
N LEU A 13 -14.66 37.02 32.34
CA LEU A 13 -15.00 35.77 33.00
C LEU A 13 -16.44 35.37 32.59
N SER A 14 -16.63 34.13 32.17
CA SER A 14 -17.92 33.46 32.22
C SER A 14 -17.76 32.21 33.08
N LEU A 15 -18.44 32.20 34.23
CA LEU A 15 -18.39 31.16 35.25
C LEU A 15 -19.47 30.11 34.99
N LYS A 16 -18.99 28.87 34.82
CA LYS A 16 -19.51 27.57 35.31
C LYS A 16 -21.04 27.33 35.39
N LYS A 17 -21.47 26.23 34.77
CA LYS A 17 -22.37 25.26 35.42
C LYS A 17 -21.91 23.83 35.13
N SER A 18 -21.42 23.17 36.19
CA SER A 18 -21.24 21.72 36.30
C SER A 18 -22.55 20.99 36.03
N PHE A 19 -22.49 19.91 35.27
CA PHE A 19 -23.43 18.80 35.40
C PHE A 19 -22.61 17.53 35.58
N LEU A 20 -22.39 17.19 36.86
CA LEU A 20 -22.08 15.86 37.32
C LEU A 20 -23.43 15.19 37.60
N VAL A 21 -23.78 14.16 36.85
CA VAL A 21 -24.88 13.26 37.20
C VAL A 21 -24.34 11.84 37.17
N LEU A 22 -23.94 11.38 38.37
CA LEU A 22 -23.97 9.96 38.74
C LEU A 22 -25.41 9.49 38.75
N SER A 23 -25.68 8.28 38.23
CA SER A 23 -26.76 7.33 38.62
C SER A 23 -26.95 6.31 37.48
N VAL A 24 -27.19 5.01 37.63
CA VAL A 24 -27.28 4.03 38.72
C VAL A 24 -27.05 2.68 38.02
N VAL A 25 -26.28 1.79 38.65
CA VAL A 25 -26.08 0.41 38.19
C VAL A 25 -27.38 -0.37 38.39
N ALA A 26 -28.03 -0.80 37.32
CA ALA A 26 -29.10 -1.79 37.37
C ALA A 26 -28.52 -3.17 37.09
N LEU A 27 -28.45 -3.99 38.15
CA LEU A 27 -28.11 -5.41 38.10
C LEU A 27 -29.23 -6.17 37.38
N GLY A 28 -29.01 -6.49 36.10
CA GLY A 28 -29.80 -7.46 35.35
C GLY A 28 -29.24 -8.86 35.54
N LEU A 29 -29.81 -9.63 36.47
CA LEU A 29 -29.65 -11.08 36.52
C LEU A 29 -30.57 -11.73 35.49
N PHE A 30 -30.02 -12.10 34.33
CA PHE A 30 -30.57 -13.18 33.50
C PHE A 30 -29.52 -14.28 33.43
N GLY A 31 -29.89 -15.42 34.00
CA GLY A 31 -29.06 -16.61 34.09
C GLY A 31 -29.10 -17.46 32.82
N MET A 32 -27.90 -17.93 32.48
CA MET A 32 -27.56 -19.22 31.88
C MET A 32 -28.25 -19.64 30.57
N GLU A 33 -27.64 -19.27 29.45
CA GLU A 33 -27.70 -20.05 28.22
C GLU A 33 -26.47 -20.98 28.12
N SER A 34 -26.79 -22.27 28.03
CA SER A 34 -26.26 -23.22 27.05
C SER A 34 -24.77 -23.56 27.06
N TYR A 35 -24.53 -24.73 27.64
CA TYR A 35 -23.61 -25.77 27.17
C TYR A 35 -23.22 -25.66 25.68
N ALA A 36 -21.91 -25.66 25.41
CA ALA A 36 -21.24 -26.48 24.39
C ALA A 36 -19.80 -25.97 24.23
N SER A 37 -18.89 -26.57 24.98
CA SER A 37 -17.44 -26.51 24.73
C SER A 37 -17.15 -27.12 23.36
N GLY A 38 -17.18 -26.28 22.32
CA GLY A 38 -16.69 -26.62 20.99
C GLY A 38 -15.19 -26.87 21.04
N THR A 39 -14.81 -28.01 20.48
CA THR A 39 -13.45 -28.53 20.39
C THR A 39 -12.45 -27.51 19.84
N GLN A 40 -11.34 -27.32 20.56
CA GLN A 40 -10.11 -26.72 20.01
C GLN A 40 -9.56 -27.64 18.91
N GLY A 41 -10.02 -27.42 17.69
CA GLY A 41 -9.33 -27.90 16.49
C GLY A 41 -8.07 -27.05 16.30
N GLY A 42 -6.94 -27.54 16.80
CA GLY A 42 -5.63 -27.01 16.46
C GLY A 42 -5.46 -27.02 14.95
N HIS A 43 -5.56 -25.85 14.32
CA HIS A 43 -5.27 -25.70 12.90
C HIS A 43 -3.75 -25.76 12.74
N ASP A 44 -3.25 -26.95 12.39
CA ASP A 44 -1.87 -27.18 12.01
C ASP A 44 -1.57 -26.42 10.70
N HIS A 45 -0.87 -25.29 10.82
CA HIS A 45 -0.44 -24.48 9.68
C HIS A 45 0.84 -25.02 9.01
N SER A 46 1.33 -26.21 9.36
CA SER A 46 2.65 -26.70 8.92
C SER A 46 2.73 -27.24 7.49
N LYS A 47 1.64 -27.21 6.71
CA LYS A 47 1.63 -27.76 5.33
C LYS A 47 0.98 -26.84 4.30
N MET A 48 1.37 -25.58 4.25
CA MET A 48 1.26 -24.82 3.00
C MET A 48 2.62 -24.81 2.29
N ASN A 49 2.82 -25.81 1.42
CA ASN A 49 4.00 -25.87 0.58
C ASN A 49 3.88 -24.79 -0.51
N HIS A 50 4.41 -23.60 -0.23
CA HIS A 50 4.45 -22.48 -1.18
C HIS A 50 5.42 -22.70 -2.35
N SER A 51 6.08 -23.87 -2.45
CA SER A 51 7.08 -24.17 -3.48
C SER A 51 6.49 -24.51 -4.86
N LYS A 52 5.16 -24.45 -5.03
CA LYS A 52 4.46 -24.86 -6.26
C LYS A 52 3.66 -23.75 -6.94
N MET A 53 3.94 -22.48 -6.66
CA MET A 53 3.58 -21.43 -7.61
C MET A 53 4.74 -21.27 -8.60
N ASP A 54 4.69 -22.04 -9.68
CA ASP A 54 5.54 -21.82 -10.84
C ASP A 54 5.21 -20.43 -11.42
N HIS A 55 6.01 -19.44 -11.04
CA HIS A 55 5.94 -18.09 -11.58
C HIS A 55 6.72 -17.96 -12.91
N SER A 56 7.30 -19.07 -13.40
CA SER A 56 8.14 -19.09 -14.59
C SER A 56 7.38 -19.66 -15.78
N LYS A 57 6.54 -18.82 -16.42
CA LYS A 57 6.22 -18.83 -17.86
C LYS A 57 4.93 -18.05 -18.11
N MET A 58 5.01 -16.72 -18.15
CA MET A 58 4.25 -16.01 -19.18
C MET A 58 5.20 -15.81 -20.34
N LYS A 59 4.93 -16.50 -21.46
CA LYS A 59 5.66 -16.26 -22.69
C LYS A 59 5.31 -14.86 -23.20
N LYS A 60 6.29 -14.20 -23.82
CA LYS A 60 6.27 -12.82 -24.31
C LYS A 60 5.12 -12.47 -25.28
N GLY A 61 4.33 -13.46 -25.72
CA GLY A 61 3.22 -13.33 -26.68
C GLY A 61 1.80 -13.36 -26.11
N ASP A 62 1.61 -13.61 -24.80
CA ASP A 62 0.27 -13.88 -24.25
C ASP A 62 -0.38 -12.66 -23.56
N ARG A 63 0.26 -11.48 -23.60
CA ARG A 63 -0.27 -10.28 -22.94
C ARG A 63 -1.41 -9.68 -23.77
N LYS A 64 -2.51 -9.35 -23.10
CA LYS A 64 -3.68 -8.73 -23.72
C LYS A 64 -3.34 -7.32 -24.20
N SER A 65 -3.72 -7.00 -25.44
CA SER A 65 -3.59 -5.63 -25.94
C SER A 65 -4.55 -4.69 -25.19
N LEU A 66 -4.15 -3.42 -25.07
CA LEU A 66 -4.97 -2.32 -24.58
C LEU A 66 -5.17 -1.33 -25.73
N SER A 67 -6.22 -0.51 -25.66
CA SER A 67 -6.29 0.67 -26.52
C SER A 67 -5.09 1.59 -26.24
N GLU A 68 -4.66 2.37 -27.23
CA GLU A 68 -3.52 3.28 -27.06
C GLU A 68 -3.74 4.28 -25.91
N ALA A 69 -4.97 4.76 -25.73
CA ALA A 69 -5.33 5.65 -24.62
C ALA A 69 -5.19 4.93 -23.26
N ALA A 70 -5.69 3.70 -23.13
CA ALA A 70 -5.58 2.90 -21.92
C ALA A 70 -4.12 2.53 -21.62
N LYS A 71 -3.36 2.14 -22.64
CA LYS A 71 -1.92 1.86 -22.52
C LYS A 71 -1.16 3.07 -21.99
N LYS A 72 -1.43 4.26 -22.55
CA LYS A 72 -0.80 5.52 -22.11
C LYS A 72 -1.14 5.87 -20.65
N SER A 73 -2.40 5.73 -20.23
CA SER A 73 -2.79 6.02 -18.84
C SER A 73 -2.20 5.02 -17.85
N VAL A 74 -2.13 3.73 -18.21
CA VAL A 74 -1.45 2.70 -17.41
C VAL A 74 0.05 2.98 -17.29
N VAL A 75 0.72 3.32 -18.40
CA VAL A 75 2.15 3.68 -18.37
C VAL A 75 2.37 4.91 -17.48
N SER A 76 1.49 5.91 -17.54
CA SER A 76 1.57 7.09 -16.67
C SER A 76 1.46 6.73 -15.19
N ALA A 77 0.60 5.76 -14.83
CA ALA A 77 0.53 5.23 -13.47
C ALA A 77 1.81 4.47 -13.08
N LEU A 78 2.41 3.69 -13.99
CA LEU A 78 3.68 3.00 -13.73
C LEU A 78 4.85 3.98 -13.53
N GLU A 79 4.88 5.09 -14.27
CA GLU A 79 5.86 6.18 -14.07
C GLU A 79 5.66 6.86 -12.72
N ALA A 80 4.42 7.14 -12.31
CA ALA A 80 4.13 7.64 -10.97
C ALA A 80 4.57 6.65 -9.86
N ASN A 81 4.44 5.34 -10.12
CA ASN A 81 4.93 4.31 -9.22
C ASN A 81 6.47 4.29 -9.12
N GLU A 82 7.22 4.67 -10.15
CA GLU A 82 8.69 4.80 -10.05
C GLU A 82 9.08 5.83 -8.97
N ALA A 83 8.39 6.97 -8.91
CA ALA A 83 8.65 8.00 -7.91
C ALA A 83 8.32 7.49 -6.49
N LEU A 84 7.21 6.76 -6.35
CA LEU A 84 6.83 6.13 -5.07
C LEU A 84 7.84 5.06 -4.64
N HIS A 85 8.23 4.17 -5.55
CA HIS A 85 9.26 3.15 -5.35
C HIS A 85 10.57 3.78 -4.86
N SER A 86 11.04 4.83 -5.55
CA SER A 86 12.25 5.57 -5.16
C SER A 86 12.15 6.16 -3.76
N SER A 87 10.97 6.66 -3.39
CA SER A 87 10.71 7.23 -2.05
C SER A 87 10.78 6.16 -0.96
N PHE A 88 10.23 4.97 -1.20
CA PHE A 88 10.37 3.83 -0.28
C PHE A 88 11.81 3.32 -0.19
N PHE A 89 12.52 3.28 -1.31
CA PHE A 89 13.94 2.87 -1.35
C PHE A 89 14.82 3.79 -0.49
N LYS A 90 14.62 5.11 -0.57
CA LYS A 90 15.33 6.11 0.25
C LYS A 90 14.77 6.26 1.66
N TYR A 91 13.55 5.78 1.89
CA TYR A 91 12.75 5.98 3.09
C TYR A 91 12.54 7.45 3.47
N ASP A 92 12.02 8.23 2.53
CA ASP A 92 11.51 9.58 2.79
C ASP A 92 9.99 9.52 3.02
N ALA A 93 9.55 9.57 4.28
CA ALA A 93 8.15 9.40 4.66
C ALA A 93 7.21 10.46 4.03
N LYS A 94 7.68 11.70 3.89
CA LYS A 94 6.89 12.78 3.28
C LYS A 94 6.76 12.57 1.77
N ALA A 95 7.86 12.20 1.11
CA ALA A 95 7.84 11.86 -0.31
C ALA A 95 7.01 10.59 -0.58
N VAL A 96 7.03 9.61 0.32
CA VAL A 96 6.20 8.39 0.24
C VAL A 96 4.72 8.76 0.22
N GLU A 97 4.23 9.58 1.14
CA GLU A 97 2.82 10.01 1.13
C GLU A 97 2.48 10.84 -0.10
N SER A 98 3.32 11.85 -0.43
CA SER A 98 3.08 12.71 -1.60
C SER A 98 3.02 11.92 -2.90
N ASN A 99 3.95 10.99 -3.11
CA ASN A 99 4.00 10.19 -4.33
C ASN A 99 2.96 9.06 -4.34
N ALA A 100 2.52 8.55 -3.19
CA ALA A 100 1.36 7.66 -3.11
C ALA A 100 0.09 8.36 -3.61
N MET A 101 -0.09 9.64 -3.27
CA MET A 101 -1.22 10.44 -3.75
C MET A 101 -1.12 10.74 -5.25
N LYS A 102 0.08 10.95 -5.79
CA LYS A 102 0.27 11.10 -7.24
C LYS A 102 -0.07 9.81 -7.99
N LEU A 103 0.40 8.67 -7.49
CA LEU A 103 0.05 7.36 -8.07
C LEU A 103 -1.46 7.12 -8.01
N LYS A 104 -2.11 7.41 -6.88
CA LYS A 104 -3.56 7.29 -6.75
C LYS A 104 -4.29 8.12 -7.82
N LYS A 105 -3.90 9.38 -8.00
CA LYS A 105 -4.47 10.27 -9.02
C LYS A 105 -4.26 9.73 -10.44
N ALA A 106 -3.08 9.18 -10.73
CA ALA A 106 -2.81 8.56 -12.03
C ALA A 106 -3.69 7.32 -12.27
N ILE A 107 -3.94 6.50 -11.24
CA ILE A 107 -4.87 5.38 -11.32
C ILE A 107 -6.33 5.85 -11.49
N ASP A 108 -6.72 6.94 -10.80
CA ASP A 108 -8.06 7.53 -10.94
C ASP A 108 -8.35 8.04 -12.37
N ALA A 109 -7.31 8.37 -13.14
CA ALA A 109 -7.43 8.81 -14.54
C ALA A 109 -7.51 7.65 -15.56
N ILE A 110 -7.48 6.39 -15.12
CA ILE A 110 -7.62 5.24 -16.02
C ILE A 110 -9.10 4.98 -16.28
N GLU A 111 -9.53 5.17 -17.53
CA GLU A 111 -10.93 4.99 -17.96
C GLU A 111 -11.25 3.55 -18.40
N ASP A 112 -10.23 2.74 -18.70
CA ASP A 112 -10.41 1.32 -19.04
C ASP A 112 -11.03 0.58 -17.86
N LYS A 113 -12.26 0.06 -18.04
CA LYS A 113 -13.08 -0.50 -16.96
C LYS A 113 -12.43 -1.73 -16.31
N ASP A 114 -11.75 -2.57 -17.09
CA ASP A 114 -11.13 -3.78 -16.58
C ASP A 114 -9.90 -3.45 -15.74
N VAL A 115 -9.06 -2.55 -16.24
CA VAL A 115 -7.88 -2.08 -15.51
C VAL A 115 -8.27 -1.29 -14.27
N ALA A 116 -9.24 -0.37 -14.38
CA ALA A 116 -9.73 0.42 -13.26
C ALA A 116 -10.30 -0.47 -12.15
N LYS A 117 -11.04 -1.52 -12.52
CA LYS A 117 -11.55 -2.52 -11.56
C LYS A 117 -10.43 -3.24 -10.83
N LEU A 118 -9.40 -3.71 -11.56
CA LEU A 118 -8.25 -4.39 -10.97
C LEU A 118 -7.46 -3.51 -10.01
N LEU A 119 -7.41 -2.20 -10.26
CA LEU A 119 -6.66 -1.24 -9.43
C LEU A 119 -7.51 -0.56 -8.35
N SER A 120 -8.82 -0.82 -8.29
CA SER A 120 -9.73 -0.18 -7.32
C SER A 120 -9.26 -0.31 -5.87
N PHE A 121 -8.88 -1.52 -5.45
CA PHE A 121 -8.33 -1.78 -4.11
C PHE A 121 -7.00 -1.05 -3.86
N SER A 122 -6.17 -0.90 -4.89
CA SER A 122 -4.89 -0.20 -4.78
C SER A 122 -5.09 1.26 -4.39
N LYS A 123 -6.18 1.91 -4.85
CA LYS A 123 -6.48 3.31 -4.50
C LYS A 123 -6.75 3.49 -3.01
N THR A 124 -7.45 2.54 -2.40
CA THR A 124 -7.66 2.50 -0.96
C THR A 124 -6.32 2.37 -0.23
N LYS A 125 -5.48 1.42 -0.65
CA LYS A 125 -4.17 1.20 -0.04
C LYS A 125 -3.20 2.36 -0.21
N LEU A 126 -3.27 3.08 -1.34
CA LEU A 126 -2.51 4.31 -1.53
C LEU A 126 -2.98 5.43 -0.59
N SER A 127 -4.29 5.52 -0.31
CA SER A 127 -4.85 6.51 0.62
C SER A 127 -4.45 6.26 2.07
N GLU A 128 -4.20 5.00 2.42
CA GLU A 128 -3.71 4.57 3.74
C GLU A 128 -2.20 4.77 3.93
N ILE A 129 -1.44 5.10 2.88
CA ILE A 129 0.00 5.42 3.01
C ILE A 129 0.13 6.87 3.52
N LYS A 130 0.65 7.02 4.74
CA LYS A 130 0.78 8.30 5.45
C LYS A 130 2.18 8.50 5.99
N ALA A 131 2.67 9.74 5.99
CA ALA A 131 3.96 10.07 6.58
C ALA A 131 3.99 9.85 8.10
N SER A 132 2.82 9.85 8.75
CA SER A 132 2.65 9.57 10.19
C SER A 132 2.68 8.09 10.54
N ASN A 133 2.54 7.19 9.56
CA ASN A 133 2.60 5.75 9.81
C ASN A 133 4.06 5.30 9.96
N ASP A 134 4.25 4.20 10.67
CA ASP A 134 5.53 3.51 10.66
C ASP A 134 5.83 2.90 9.27
N ARG A 135 7.11 2.60 9.05
CA ARG A 135 7.59 2.01 7.79
C ARG A 135 6.89 0.72 7.43
N GLU A 136 6.68 -0.16 8.40
CA GLU A 136 6.17 -1.50 8.16
C GLU A 136 4.72 -1.43 7.66
N THR A 137 3.91 -0.57 8.26
CA THR A 137 2.54 -0.28 7.82
C THR A 137 2.52 0.24 6.37
N ASN A 138 3.34 1.25 6.06
CA ASN A 138 3.43 1.78 4.70
C ASN A 138 3.96 0.73 3.69
N ASN A 139 4.92 -0.09 4.09
CA ASN A 139 5.45 -1.19 3.27
C ASN A 139 4.39 -2.26 2.99
N LYS A 140 3.53 -2.60 3.96
CA LYS A 140 2.41 -3.54 3.77
C LYS A 140 1.43 -3.01 2.72
N ASN A 141 1.06 -1.73 2.81
CA ASN A 141 0.17 -1.09 1.85
C ASN A 141 0.81 -1.01 0.45
N TYR A 142 2.08 -0.62 0.37
CA TYR A 142 2.78 -0.55 -0.91
C TYR A 142 2.96 -1.93 -1.57
N HIS A 143 3.15 -2.98 -0.79
CA HIS A 143 3.19 -4.34 -1.31
C HIS A 143 1.88 -4.77 -1.95
N LEU A 144 0.74 -4.45 -1.34
CA LEU A 144 -0.56 -4.77 -1.91
C LEU A 144 -0.79 -4.04 -3.25
N VAL A 145 -0.41 -2.76 -3.31
CA VAL A 145 -0.42 -1.99 -4.56
C VAL A 145 0.50 -2.62 -5.60
N SER A 146 1.71 -2.99 -5.19
CA SER A 146 2.70 -3.63 -6.06
C SER A 146 2.20 -4.94 -6.67
N MET A 147 1.49 -5.78 -5.90
CA MET A 147 0.91 -7.02 -6.42
C MET A 147 -0.14 -6.75 -7.50
N ALA A 148 -0.96 -5.72 -7.33
CA ALA A 148 -1.93 -5.33 -8.36
C ALA A 148 -1.23 -4.78 -9.61
N LEU A 149 -0.20 -3.96 -9.46
CA LEU A 149 0.59 -3.47 -10.59
C LEU A 149 1.32 -4.61 -11.32
N ILE A 150 1.86 -5.59 -10.59
CA ILE A 150 2.44 -6.82 -11.17
C ILE A 150 1.40 -7.56 -12.01
N HIS A 151 0.17 -7.70 -11.50
CA HIS A 151 -0.93 -8.29 -12.28
C HIS A 151 -1.14 -7.52 -13.59
N ILE A 152 -1.16 -6.18 -13.55
CA ILE A 152 -1.34 -5.36 -14.75
C ILE A 152 -0.22 -5.58 -15.77
N VAL A 153 1.06 -5.43 -15.36
CA VAL A 153 2.20 -5.53 -16.30
C VAL A 153 2.36 -6.94 -16.88
N ASN A 154 1.95 -7.96 -16.13
CA ASN A 154 1.95 -9.33 -16.60
C ASN A 154 0.76 -9.58 -17.52
N LYS A 155 -0.44 -9.10 -17.21
CA LYS A 155 -1.66 -9.42 -17.98
C LYS A 155 -1.78 -8.62 -19.28
N TYR A 156 -1.35 -7.35 -19.30
CA TYR A 156 -1.59 -6.42 -20.40
C TYR A 156 -0.27 -5.97 -21.05
N ASP A 157 -0.30 -5.73 -22.36
CA ASP A 157 0.86 -5.16 -23.06
C ASP A 157 0.99 -3.65 -22.78
N VAL A 158 1.86 -3.34 -21.83
CA VAL A 158 2.25 -1.97 -21.44
C VAL A 158 3.68 -1.64 -21.88
N GLY A 159 4.23 -2.42 -22.83
CA GLY A 159 5.64 -2.40 -23.20
C GLY A 159 6.54 -3.25 -22.29
N SER A 160 7.86 -3.18 -22.53
CA SER A 160 8.89 -4.03 -21.90
C SER A 160 9.70 -3.34 -20.79
N LYS A 161 9.44 -2.05 -20.53
CA LYS A 161 10.22 -1.25 -19.57
C LYS A 161 10.08 -1.76 -18.13
N TYR A 162 8.90 -2.25 -17.78
CA TYR A 162 8.53 -2.58 -16.40
C TYR A 162 8.52 -4.08 -16.20
N ASN A 163 9.21 -4.54 -15.16
CA ASN A 163 9.22 -5.94 -14.76
C ASN A 163 8.84 -6.10 -13.30
N ALA A 164 8.31 -7.29 -12.98
CA ALA A 164 8.07 -7.73 -11.63
C ALA A 164 9.39 -8.16 -10.98
N TYR A 165 9.53 -7.84 -9.70
CA TYR A 165 10.67 -8.23 -8.86
C TYR A 165 10.15 -8.77 -7.53
N SER A 166 10.95 -9.62 -6.90
CA SER A 166 10.67 -10.12 -5.55
C SER A 166 11.94 -10.26 -4.71
N CYS A 167 11.79 -10.22 -3.39
CA CYS A 167 12.85 -10.59 -2.45
C CYS A 167 12.28 -11.63 -1.47
N PRO A 168 12.77 -12.89 -1.50
CA PRO A 168 12.23 -13.97 -0.69
C PRO A 168 12.43 -13.73 0.82
N MET A 169 13.49 -13.02 1.20
CA MET A 169 13.79 -12.73 2.61
C MET A 169 12.72 -11.86 3.27
N VAL A 170 12.19 -10.86 2.56
CA VAL A 170 11.12 -9.98 3.08
C VAL A 170 9.73 -10.42 2.64
N LYS A 171 9.64 -11.45 1.78
CA LYS A 171 8.38 -11.96 1.19
C LYS A 171 7.55 -10.87 0.52
N LYS A 172 8.21 -9.93 -0.17
CA LYS A 172 7.57 -8.81 -0.89
C LYS A 172 7.92 -8.84 -2.37
N LYS A 173 7.02 -8.25 -3.15
CA LYS A 173 7.16 -8.04 -4.60
C LYS A 173 6.92 -6.58 -4.97
N TRP A 174 7.49 -6.13 -6.08
CA TRP A 174 7.33 -4.78 -6.62
C TRP A 174 7.47 -4.76 -8.15
N VAL A 175 7.08 -3.64 -8.75
CA VAL A 175 7.36 -3.33 -10.16
C VAL A 175 8.52 -2.34 -10.21
N GLN A 176 9.47 -2.56 -11.11
CA GLN A 176 10.59 -1.65 -11.36
C GLN A 176 10.80 -1.47 -12.87
N ASN A 177 11.25 -0.27 -13.25
CA ASN A 177 11.66 0.03 -14.62
C ASN A 177 13.06 -0.52 -14.89
N SER A 178 13.15 -1.70 -15.50
CA SER A 178 14.40 -2.37 -15.83
C SER A 178 15.21 -1.63 -16.89
N SER A 179 14.57 -0.81 -17.72
CA SER A 179 15.28 -0.01 -18.73
C SER A 179 16.05 1.15 -18.10
N LYS A 180 15.60 1.68 -16.96
CA LYS A 180 16.33 2.73 -16.20
C LYS A 180 17.25 2.15 -15.14
N MET A 181 16.89 1.01 -14.57
CA MET A 181 17.57 0.42 -13.42
C MET A 181 17.78 -1.07 -13.63
N ALA A 182 18.97 -1.45 -14.07
CA ALA A 182 19.32 -2.85 -14.31
C ALA A 182 19.46 -3.66 -13.01
N LYS A 183 19.91 -3.04 -11.93
CA LYS A 183 20.08 -3.70 -10.62
C LYS A 183 18.78 -3.71 -9.84
N VAL A 184 18.58 -4.76 -9.04
CA VAL A 184 17.48 -4.86 -8.08
C VAL A 184 17.54 -3.69 -7.10
N HIS A 185 16.45 -2.94 -6.95
CA HIS A 185 16.31 -1.93 -5.89
C HIS A 185 15.13 -2.33 -5.00
N ASN A 186 15.45 -2.96 -3.88
CA ASN A 186 14.48 -3.42 -2.90
C ASN A 186 13.94 -2.24 -2.06
N PRO A 187 12.67 -1.84 -2.22
CA PRO A 187 12.12 -0.69 -1.50
C PRO A 187 11.80 -1.02 -0.02
N TYR A 188 11.83 -2.30 0.35
CA TYR A 188 11.36 -2.79 1.65
C TYR A 188 12.49 -2.97 2.67
N ALA A 189 13.73 -3.19 2.23
CA ALA A 189 14.88 -3.48 3.09
C ALA A 189 16.09 -2.59 2.75
N PRO A 190 16.27 -1.43 3.41
CA PRO A 190 17.43 -0.54 3.19
C PRO A 190 18.77 -1.22 3.43
N ASN A 191 18.78 -2.15 4.39
CA ASN A 191 19.98 -2.87 4.82
C ASN A 191 20.41 -3.90 3.76
N MET A 192 19.53 -4.21 2.81
CA MET A 192 19.74 -5.16 1.72
C MET A 192 19.14 -4.59 0.44
N PRO A 193 19.64 -3.44 -0.04
CA PRO A 193 18.99 -2.65 -1.10
C PRO A 193 18.98 -3.38 -2.44
N HIS A 194 19.83 -4.39 -2.60
CA HIS A 194 19.93 -5.22 -3.79
C HIS A 194 19.46 -6.67 -3.55
N CYS A 195 18.80 -6.97 -2.41
CA CYS A 195 18.15 -8.27 -2.25
C CYS A 195 17.00 -8.42 -3.23
N GLY A 196 17.02 -9.50 -3.98
CA GLY A 196 15.89 -9.98 -4.75
C GLY A 196 16.30 -10.44 -6.13
N SER A 197 15.30 -10.72 -6.95
CA SER A 197 15.43 -11.13 -8.34
C SER A 197 14.36 -10.45 -9.18
N GLN A 198 14.66 -10.33 -10.47
CA GLN A 198 13.66 -10.03 -11.48
C GLN A 198 12.86 -11.31 -11.76
N ASP A 199 11.54 -11.24 -11.64
CA ASP A 199 10.63 -12.38 -11.78
C ASP A 199 10.06 -12.48 -13.21
N SER A 200 10.06 -11.37 -13.98
CA SER A 200 9.52 -11.31 -15.34
C SER A 200 10.52 -10.73 -16.33
N HIS A 201 10.46 -11.14 -17.60
CA HIS A 201 11.33 -10.63 -18.68
C HIS A 201 10.48 -10.21 -19.88
N HIS A 202 9.84 -9.04 -19.75
CA HIS A 202 8.97 -8.46 -20.78
C HIS A 202 9.72 -7.80 -21.94
#